data_AF-A0AAQ4CVB9-F1
#
_entry.id   AF-A0AAQ4CVB9-F1
#
_cell.length_a   1.000
_cell.length_b   1.000
_cell.length_c   1.000
_cell.angle_alpha   90.00
_cell.angle_beta   90.00
_cell.angle_gamma   90.00
#
_symmetry.space_group_name_H-M   'P 1'
#
loop_
_entity.id
_entity.type
_entity.pdbx_description
1 polymer ?
#
loop_
_entity_poly.entity_id
_entity_poly.type
_entity_poly.pdbx_seq_one_letter_code
_entity_poly.pdbx_strand_id
1 'polypeptide(L)'
;MKDELHKNQLSLVNLIALSIAGTLPIIAPIEISPFIEDTGPAAIWPIILGYILFLIVSLPILEYTRIVPFAGGYYGLAELGFGKAVGKYTALANYMFYIFVQSSNFFFIGWLLIDTVYLTSGVLLP
;
A
#
# COMPACT_ATOMS: atom_id res chain seq x y z
N MET A 1 8.47 27.19 -17.78
CA MET A 1 7.19 27.03 -17.06
C MET A 1 7.44 26.05 -15.94
N LYS A 2 7.29 26.47 -14.69
CA LYS A 2 7.29 25.54 -13.54
C LYS A 2 5.86 25.05 -13.41
N ASP A 3 5.62 23.78 -13.71
CA ASP A 3 4.32 23.16 -13.47
C ASP A 3 4.15 23.00 -11.95
N GLU A 4 3.50 23.98 -11.32
CA GLU A 4 3.13 23.89 -9.92
C GLU A 4 1.85 23.03 -9.79
N LEU A 5 1.94 21.96 -9.00
CA LEU A 5 0.81 21.09 -8.67
C LEU A 5 -0.22 21.87 -7.84
N HIS A 6 -1.41 22.12 -8.38
CA HIS A 6 -2.52 22.75 -7.65
C HIS A 6 -3.48 21.70 -7.07
N LYS A 7 -4.13 22.05 -5.93
CA LYS A 7 -5.21 21.22 -5.35
C LYS A 7 -6.31 20.96 -6.40
N ASN A 8 -6.86 19.73 -6.39
CA ASN A 8 -7.95 19.27 -7.28
C ASN A 8 -7.63 19.17 -8.79
N GLN A 9 -6.37 19.07 -9.20
CA GLN A 9 -6.02 18.89 -10.61
C GLN A 9 -6.00 17.44 -11.11
N LEU A 10 -6.06 16.45 -10.21
CA LEU A 10 -6.04 15.05 -10.60
C LEU A 10 -7.43 14.58 -11.02
N SER A 11 -7.55 14.12 -12.26
CA SER A 11 -8.75 13.43 -12.75
C SER A 11 -8.95 12.10 -12.01
N LEU A 12 -10.17 11.55 -12.06
CA LEU A 12 -10.46 10.24 -11.48
C LEU A 12 -9.52 9.14 -12.02
N VAL A 13 -9.22 9.18 -13.32
CA VAL A 13 -8.30 8.23 -13.96
C VAL A 13 -6.89 8.36 -13.35
N ASN A 14 -6.42 9.59 -13.13
CA ASN A 14 -5.11 9.81 -12.52
C ASN A 14 -5.09 9.35 -11.05
N LEU A 15 -6.19 9.51 -10.31
CA LEU A 15 -6.31 8.99 -8.94
C LEU A 15 -6.29 7.45 -8.91
N ILE A 16 -6.97 6.80 -9.85
CA ILE A 16 -6.92 5.33 -10.00
C ILE A 16 -5.50 4.88 -10.33
N ALA A 17 -4.86 5.51 -11.33
CA ALA A 17 -3.50 5.19 -11.73
C ALA A 17 -2.50 5.40 -10.57
N LEU A 18 -2.63 6.49 -9.82
CA LEU A 18 -1.81 6.75 -8.63
C LEU A 18 -2.05 5.71 -7.54
N SER A 19 -3.30 5.27 -7.34
CA SER A 19 -3.64 4.23 -6.37
C SER A 19 -3.02 2.88 -6.76
N ILE A 20 -3.09 2.50 -8.04
CA ILE A 20 -2.47 1.28 -8.57
C ILE A 20 -0.94 1.35 -8.45
N ALA A 21 -0.35 2.49 -8.80
CA ALA A 21 1.10 2.67 -8.66
C ALA A 21 1.55 2.58 -7.19
N GLY A 22 0.74 3.10 -6.26
CA GLY A 22 1.02 3.06 -4.83
C GLY A 22 0.88 1.68 -4.19
N THR A 23 0.01 0.81 -4.71
CA THR A 23 -0.18 -0.56 -4.21
C THR A 23 0.81 -1.57 -4.77
N LEU A 24 1.60 -1.20 -5.80
CA LEU A 24 2.62 -2.04 -6.42
C LEU A 24 2.16 -3.50 -6.63
N PRO A 25 1.17 -3.77 -7.51
CA PRO A 25 0.50 -5.06 -7.61
C PRO A 25 1.43 -6.25 -7.89
N ILE A 26 2.61 -5.98 -8.46
CA ILE A 26 3.65 -6.98 -8.72
C ILE A 26 4.26 -7.58 -7.43
N ILE A 27 4.12 -6.90 -6.29
CA ILE A 27 4.58 -7.39 -4.99
C ILE A 27 3.64 -8.47 -4.43
N ALA A 28 2.35 -8.43 -4.78
CA ALA A 28 1.37 -9.34 -4.19
C ALA A 28 1.71 -10.84 -4.42
N PRO A 29 2.06 -11.31 -5.64
CA PRO A 29 2.48 -12.71 -5.84
C PRO A 29 3.72 -13.09 -5.02
N ILE A 30 4.65 -12.14 -4.82
CA ILE A 30 5.87 -12.36 -4.05
C ILE A 30 5.54 -12.54 -2.56
N GLU A 31 4.70 -11.66 -2.01
CA GLU A 31 4.24 -11.75 -0.62
C GLU A 31 3.40 -13.00 -0.35
N ILE A 32 2.67 -13.50 -1.35
CA ILE A 32 1.79 -14.67 -1.21
C ILE A 32 2.59 -15.99 -1.32
N SER A 33 3.73 -15.99 -2.01
CA SER A 33 4.51 -17.20 -2.27
C SER A 33 4.88 -18.03 -1.01
N PRO A 34 5.26 -17.45 0.14
CA PRO A 34 5.55 -18.23 1.34
C PRO A 34 4.29 -18.86 1.94
N PHE A 35 3.15 -18.16 1.84
CA PHE A 35 1.87 -18.70 2.33
C PHE A 35 1.43 -19.91 1.50
N ILE A 36 1.66 -19.89 0.18
CA ILE A 36 1.39 -21.03 -0.70
C ILE A 36 2.30 -22.21 -0.36
N GLU A 37 3.57 -21.96 -0.05
CA GLU A 37 4.51 -23.01 0.35
C GLU A 37 4.03 -23.74 1.62
N ASP A 38 3.56 -23.00 2.63
CA ASP A 38 3.13 -23.55 3.91
C ASP A 38 1.71 -24.15 3.91
N THR A 39 0.78 -23.55 3.16
CA THR A 39 -0.67 -23.88 3.25
C THR A 39 -1.27 -24.40 1.94
N GLY A 40 -0.48 -24.48 0.87
CA GLY A 40 -0.89 -25.02 -0.42
C GLY A 40 -2.13 -24.32 -0.97
N PRO A 41 -3.14 -25.06 -1.47
CA PRO A 41 -4.37 -24.48 -2.01
C PRO A 41 -5.17 -23.62 -1.02
N ALA A 42 -4.95 -23.77 0.30
CA ALA A 42 -5.66 -22.98 1.31
C ALA A 42 -5.16 -21.53 1.41
N ALA A 43 -4.00 -21.20 0.83
CA ALA A 43 -3.42 -19.85 0.80
C ALA A 43 -4.34 -18.80 0.14
N ILE A 44 -5.33 -19.23 -0.65
CA ILE A 44 -6.32 -18.35 -1.26
C ILE A 44 -7.25 -17.71 -0.21
N TRP A 45 -7.51 -18.38 0.91
CA TRP A 45 -8.46 -17.90 1.93
C TRP A 45 -7.98 -16.64 2.65
N PRO A 46 -6.72 -16.57 3.15
CA PRO A 46 -6.17 -15.32 3.68
C PRO A 46 -6.28 -14.13 2.72
N ILE A 47 -6.07 -14.34 1.41
CA ILE A 47 -6.18 -13.28 0.40
C ILE A 47 -7.61 -12.77 0.30
N ILE A 48 -8.59 -13.68 0.17
CA ILE A 48 -10.02 -13.32 0.08
C ILE A 48 -10.46 -12.59 1.35
N LEU A 49 -10.09 -13.10 2.52
CA LEU A 49 -10.44 -12.48 3.80
C LEU A 49 -9.79 -11.11 3.96
N GLY A 50 -8.51 -10.97 3.59
CA GLY A 50 -7.80 -9.69 3.58
C GLY A 50 -8.45 -8.67 2.65
N TYR A 51 -8.87 -9.09 1.45
CA TYR A 51 -9.59 -8.23 0.51
C TYR A 51 -10.96 -7.77 1.06
N ILE A 52 -11.74 -8.68 1.64
CA ILE A 52 -13.03 -8.33 2.27
C ILE A 52 -12.82 -7.34 3.42
N LEU A 53 -11.82 -7.60 4.28
CA LEU A 53 -11.48 -6.69 5.37
C LEU A 53 -11.08 -5.30 4.83
N PHE A 54 -10.27 -5.25 3.77
CA PHE A 54 -9.87 -4.00 3.13
C PHE A 54 -11.08 -3.22 2.58
N LEU A 55 -12.02 -3.89 1.92
CA LEU A 55 -13.27 -3.27 1.47
C LEU A 55 -14.05 -2.67 2.63
N ILE A 56 -14.23 -3.41 3.72
CA ILE A 56 -14.97 -2.94 4.90
C ILE A 56 -14.27 -1.73 5.53
N VAL A 57 -12.94 -1.76 5.69
CA VAL A 57 -12.16 -0.66 6.27
C VAL A 57 -12.12 0.56 5.34
N SER A 58 -12.25 0.38 4.02
CA SER A 58 -12.33 1.49 3.05
C SER A 58 -13.63 2.29 3.12
N LEU A 59 -14.74 1.69 3.55
CA LEU A 59 -16.05 2.37 3.62
C LEU A 59 -16.03 3.64 4.48
N PRO A 60 -15.57 3.63 5.75
CA PRO A 60 -15.50 4.85 6.53
C PRO A 60 -14.58 5.89 5.88
N ILE A 61 -13.46 5.47 5.30
CA ILE A 61 -12.52 6.36 4.62
C ILE A 61 -13.21 7.11 3.48
N LEU A 62 -13.95 6.38 2.63
CA LEU A 62 -14.73 6.96 1.55
C LEU A 62 -15.77 7.95 2.06
N GLU A 63 -16.48 7.63 3.14
CA GLU A 63 -17.47 8.53 3.71
C GLU A 63 -16.83 9.81 4.27
N TYR A 64 -15.73 9.68 5.01
CA TYR A 64 -15.04 10.85 5.56
C TYR A 64 -14.40 11.74 4.49
N THR A 65 -13.87 11.18 3.41
CA THR A 65 -13.29 11.98 2.31
C THR A 65 -14.31 12.89 1.63
N ARG A 66 -15.62 12.61 1.76
CA ARG A 66 -16.69 13.51 1.29
C ARG A 66 -16.88 14.72 2.18
N ILE A 67 -16.55 14.61 3.47
CA ILE A 67 -16.85 15.62 4.49
C ILE A 67 -15.72 16.64 4.59
N VAL A 68 -14.47 16.22 4.37
CA VAL A 68 -13.29 17.06 4.68
C VAL A 68 -12.22 17.04 3.57
N PRO A 69 -11.93 18.19 2.92
CA PRO A 69 -11.03 18.28 1.76
C PRO A 69 -9.57 18.61 2.16
N PHE A 70 -8.97 17.86 3.07
CA PHE A 70 -7.56 18.03 3.45
C PHE A 70 -6.71 16.79 3.13
N ALA A 71 -5.43 17.02 2.79
CA ALA A 71 -4.48 15.99 2.34
C ALA A 71 -3.85 15.18 3.49
N GLY A 72 -4.52 15.09 4.63
CA GLY A 72 -3.97 14.58 5.89
C GLY A 72 -4.25 13.10 6.17
N GLY A 73 -4.87 12.39 5.23
CA GLY A 73 -5.14 10.95 5.33
C GLY A 73 -5.76 10.53 6.67
N TYR A 74 -5.36 9.35 7.16
CA TYR A 74 -5.91 8.75 8.39
C TYR A 74 -5.58 9.51 9.67
N TYR A 75 -4.46 10.24 9.72
CA TYR A 75 -4.07 10.97 10.93
C TYR A 75 -4.86 12.26 11.11
N GLY A 76 -5.13 13.00 10.03
CA GLY A 76 -6.01 14.17 10.14
C GLY A 76 -7.46 13.78 10.39
N LEU A 77 -7.88 12.61 9.91
CA LEU A 77 -9.17 12.01 10.28
C LEU A 77 -9.23 11.68 11.78
N ALA A 78 -8.19 11.05 12.32
CA ALA A 78 -8.10 10.78 13.75
C ALA A 78 -8.04 12.07 14.60
N GLU A 79 -7.36 13.11 14.10
CA GLU A 79 -7.33 14.43 14.75
C GLU A 79 -8.72 15.07 14.83
N LEU A 80 -9.51 14.99 13.76
CA LEU A 80 -10.86 15.55 13.75
C LEU A 80 -11.84 14.77 14.62
N GLY A 81 -11.76 13.43 14.61
CA GLY A 81 -12.68 12.59 15.38
C GLY A 81 -12.36 12.52 16.87
N PHE A 82 -11.08 12.48 17.23
CA PHE A 82 -10.61 12.14 18.58
C PHE A 82 -9.64 13.17 19.18
N GLY A 83 -9.33 14.23 18.43
CA GLY A 83 -8.46 15.32 18.89
C GLY A 83 -6.98 15.15 18.53
N LYS A 84 -6.23 16.23 18.73
CA LYS A 84 -4.83 16.40 18.28
C LYS A 84 -3.87 15.31 18.75
N ALA A 85 -4.04 14.84 19.99
CA ALA A 85 -3.16 13.81 20.56
C ALA A 85 -3.27 12.49 19.78
N VAL A 86 -4.49 12.07 19.47
CA VAL A 86 -4.75 10.83 18.72
C VAL A 86 -4.28 10.98 17.27
N GLY A 87 -4.52 12.14 16.64
CA GLY A 87 -3.99 12.43 15.31
C GLY A 87 -2.46 12.28 15.23
N LYS A 88 -1.73 12.86 16.18
CA LYS A 88 -0.26 12.73 16.26
C LYS A 88 0.20 11.31 16.50
N TYR A 89 -0.49 10.56 17.38
CA TYR A 89 -0.19 9.15 17.61
C TYR A 89 -0.37 8.34 16.33
N THR A 90 -1.49 8.51 15.63
CA THR A 90 -1.77 7.84 14.34
C THR A 90 -0.73 8.20 13.29
N ALA A 91 -0.30 9.47 13.21
CA ALA A 91 0.77 9.89 12.31
C ALA A 91 2.09 9.19 12.62
N LEU A 92 2.47 9.09 13.88
CA LEU A 92 3.70 8.40 14.31
C LEU A 92 3.63 6.89 14.03
N ALA A 93 2.52 6.24 14.36
CA ALA A 93 2.31 4.83 14.06
C ALA A 93 2.39 4.55 12.55
N ASN A 94 1.76 5.40 11.74
CA ASN A 94 1.80 5.31 10.29
C ASN A 94 3.22 5.55 9.74
N TYR A 95 3.98 6.48 10.32
CA TYR A 95 5.39 6.70 9.95
C TYR A 95 6.24 5.45 10.19
N MET A 96 6.10 4.82 11.37
CA MET A 96 6.80 3.58 11.68
C MET A 96 6.41 2.45 10.72
N PHE A 97 5.12 2.30 10.43
CA PHE A 97 4.63 1.34 9.43
C PHE A 97 5.29 1.55 8.06
N TYR A 98 5.37 2.80 7.59
CA TYR A 98 5.99 3.11 6.31
C TYR A 98 7.50 2.81 6.26
N ILE A 99 8.23 2.92 7.38
CA ILE A 99 9.64 2.50 7.42
C ILE A 99 9.75 1.01 7.09
N PHE A 100 8.90 0.17 7.69
CA PHE A 100 8.92 -1.27 7.42
C PHE A 100 8.48 -1.58 5.99
N VAL A 101 7.41 -0.96 5.49
CA VAL A 101 6.95 -1.15 4.11
C VAL A 101 8.03 -0.79 3.10
N GLN A 102 8.71 0.35 3.28
CA GLN A 102 9.77 0.76 2.37
C GLN A 102 11.02 -0.12 2.47
N SER A 103 11.30 -0.66 3.66
CA SER A 103 12.35 -1.65 3.83
C SER A 103 12.03 -2.94 3.06
N SER A 104 10.79 -3.42 3.12
CA SER A 104 10.34 -4.59 2.34
C SER A 104 10.49 -4.39 0.83
N ASN A 105 10.15 -3.19 0.32
CA ASN A 105 10.32 -2.85 -1.10
C ASN A 105 11.75 -3.06 -1.62
N PHE A 106 12.75 -2.76 -0.80
CA PHE A 106 14.16 -3.01 -1.16
C PHE A 106 14.43 -4.50 -1.36
N PHE A 107 13.96 -5.37 -0.46
CA PHE A 107 14.12 -6.81 -0.58
C PHE A 107 13.36 -7.37 -1.79
N PHE A 108 12.15 -6.88 -2.07
CA PHE A 108 11.37 -7.30 -3.24
C PHE A 108 12.08 -7.00 -4.55
N ILE A 109 12.67 -5.80 -4.68
CA ILE A 109 13.46 -5.45 -5.88
C ILE A 109 14.68 -6.36 -6.01
N GLY A 110 15.38 -6.64 -4.91
CA GLY A 110 16.52 -7.56 -4.89
C GLY A 110 16.16 -8.96 -5.39
N TRP A 111 15.06 -9.53 -4.88
CA TRP A 111 14.58 -10.83 -5.32
C TRP A 111 14.19 -10.82 -6.80
N LEU A 112 13.44 -9.81 -7.25
CA LEU A 112 13.01 -9.70 -8.65
C LEU A 112 14.22 -9.64 -9.60
N LEU A 113 15.30 -8.95 -9.22
CA LEU A 113 16.55 -8.92 -9.98
C LEU A 113 17.23 -10.29 -10.06
N ILE A 114 17.37 -10.99 -8.93
CA ILE A 114 17.99 -12.32 -8.88
C ILE A 114 17.21 -13.32 -9.75
N ASP A 115 15.89 -13.37 -9.58
CA ASP A 115 15.01 -14.26 -10.35
C ASP A 115 15.07 -13.93 -11.85
N THR A 116 15.09 -12.64 -12.20
CA THR A 116 15.21 -12.21 -13.60
C THR A 116 16.54 -12.68 -14.22
N VAL A 117 17.66 -12.54 -13.50
CA VAL A 117 18.96 -13.02 -13.97
C VAL A 117 18.95 -14.53 -14.13
N TYR A 118 18.40 -15.26 -13.17
CA TYR A 118 18.28 -16.72 -13.24
C TYR A 118 17.44 -17.17 -14.44
N LEU A 119 16.26 -16.57 -14.65
CA LEU A 119 15.35 -16.93 -15.75
C LEU A 119 15.91 -16.58 -17.13
N THR A 120 16.72 -15.51 -17.24
CA THR A 120 17.26 -15.06 -18.54
C THR A 120 18.62 -15.66 -18.89
N SER A 121 19.48 -15.90 -17.90
CA SER A 121 20.86 -16.34 -18.10
C SER A 121 21.14 -17.78 -17.62
N GLY A 122 20.24 -18.37 -16.85
CA GLY A 122 20.44 -19.68 -16.20
C GLY A 122 21.44 -19.64 -15.03
N VAL A 123 21.95 -18.46 -14.65
CA VAL A 123 22.92 -18.29 -13.56
C VAL A 123 22.18 -17.92 -12.28
N LEU A 124 22.32 -18.74 -11.25
CA LEU A 124 21.83 -18.42 -9.91
C LEU A 124 22.86 -17.53 -9.20
N LEU A 125 22.50 -16.27 -8.96
CA LEU A 125 23.32 -15.35 -8.16
C LEU A 125 23.17 -15.69 -6.66
N PRO A 126 24.25 -15.56 -5.86
CA PRO A 126 24.22 -15.82 -4.42
C PRO A 126 23.41 -14.78 -3.63
#